data_AF-E4MSX5-F1
#
_entry.id   AF-E4MSX5-F1
#
_cell.length_a   1.000
_cell.length_b   1.000
_cell.length_c   1.000
_cell.angle_alpha   90.00
_cell.angle_beta   90.00
_cell.angle_gamma   90.00
#
_symmetry.space_group_name_H-M   'P 1'
#
loop_
_entity.id
_entity.type
_entity.pdbx_description
1 polymer ?
#
loop_
_entity_poly.entity_id
_entity_poly.type
_entity_poly.pdbx_seq_one_letter_code
_entity_poly.pdbx_strand_id
1 'polypeptide(L)'
;MNKKSIFRRGALALLVATTVLVGCSKDNNSNPDPNNPQGTPYMIFTTDKKAGSEITLTINAKEADKKDVWVDLNNNGVYDSGTDVRLSATTAKYRLQGDTVRVYGKVTTFYCNDNEVTSLDVTRNTVLERLNMSHNKIKEVNLHNNTELVYLKVSALPLESLDLTTNKKLKELRFNLTFSGEKLKKIVSTMHENGGGTVYMNPRITNNEKEKQTMQTLKNKKWTIGHCE
;
A
#
# COMPACT_ATOMS: atom_id res chain seq x y z
N MET A 1 -13.20 -68.02 -18.21
CA MET A 1 -11.77 -67.64 -18.04
C MET A 1 -11.60 -66.16 -18.39
N ASN A 2 -10.98 -65.39 -17.48
CA ASN A 2 -10.45 -64.01 -17.59
C ASN A 2 -11.40 -62.85 -18.01
N LYS A 3 -11.83 -61.99 -17.05
CA LYS A 3 -11.17 -60.76 -16.52
C LYS A 3 -11.19 -59.56 -17.48
N LYS A 4 -12.04 -58.54 -17.21
CA LYS A 4 -11.62 -57.22 -16.68
C LYS A 4 -12.80 -56.23 -16.61
N SER A 5 -12.87 -55.53 -15.48
CA SER A 5 -13.74 -54.40 -15.14
C SER A 5 -13.42 -53.14 -15.94
N ILE A 6 -14.43 -52.28 -16.21
CA ILE A 6 -14.27 -50.81 -16.19
C ILE A 6 -15.53 -50.14 -15.61
N PHE A 7 -15.26 -49.21 -14.70
CA PHE A 7 -16.15 -48.44 -13.84
C PHE A 7 -16.94 -47.33 -14.56
N ARG A 8 -18.12 -47.04 -14.01
CA ARG A 8 -18.94 -45.85 -14.27
C ARG A 8 -18.23 -44.56 -13.84
N ARG A 9 -18.40 -43.48 -14.61
CA ARG A 9 -18.29 -42.09 -14.11
C ARG A 9 -19.40 -41.23 -14.72
N GLY A 10 -20.45 -41.00 -13.92
CA GLY A 10 -21.32 -39.85 -14.05
C GLY A 10 -20.64 -38.63 -13.43
N ALA A 11 -20.78 -37.48 -14.09
CA ALA A 11 -20.24 -36.21 -13.62
C ALA A 11 -20.96 -35.76 -12.35
N LEU A 12 -20.19 -35.54 -11.28
CA LEU A 12 -20.64 -34.91 -10.05
C LEU A 12 -20.01 -33.51 -10.00
N ALA A 13 -20.83 -32.47 -10.15
CA ALA A 13 -20.43 -31.09 -9.93
C ALA A 13 -20.15 -30.89 -8.43
N LEU A 14 -18.90 -30.57 -8.08
CA LEU A 14 -18.52 -30.25 -6.71
C LEU A 14 -18.40 -28.73 -6.57
N LEU A 15 -19.46 -28.14 -6.02
CA LEU A 15 -19.45 -26.77 -5.51
C LEU A 15 -18.68 -26.81 -4.17
N VAL A 16 -17.45 -26.31 -4.15
CA VAL A 16 -16.74 -26.10 -2.87
C VAL A 16 -16.91 -24.65 -2.47
N ALA A 17 -18.00 -24.39 -1.76
CA ALA A 17 -18.09 -23.25 -0.86
C ALA A 17 -17.18 -23.58 0.33
N THR A 18 -16.06 -22.87 0.48
CA THR A 18 -15.29 -22.89 1.73
C THR A 18 -15.56 -21.61 2.49
N THR A 19 -16.07 -21.85 3.68
CA THR A 19 -16.52 -20.96 4.74
C THR A 19 -15.51 -19.89 5.13
N VAL A 20 -16.06 -18.71 5.38
CA VAL A 20 -15.49 -17.64 6.21
C VAL A 20 -14.95 -18.21 7.52
N LEU A 21 -13.67 -18.02 7.78
CA LEU A 21 -13.13 -17.98 9.14
C LEU A 21 -13.01 -16.51 9.53
N VAL A 22 -13.96 -16.05 10.34
CA VAL A 22 -13.75 -14.90 11.22
C VAL A 22 -12.73 -15.33 12.26
N GLY A 23 -11.46 -15.01 12.01
CA GLY A 23 -10.44 -14.97 13.04
C GLY A 23 -10.15 -13.51 13.34
N CYS A 24 -10.61 -13.02 14.49
CA CYS A 24 -9.98 -11.84 15.08
C CYS A 24 -8.53 -12.18 15.37
N SER A 25 -7.60 -11.76 14.52
CA SER A 25 -6.17 -11.76 14.86
C SER A 25 -5.72 -10.31 15.00
N LYS A 26 -5.81 -9.83 16.24
CA LYS A 26 -4.82 -8.88 16.73
C LYS A 26 -3.61 -9.74 17.05
N ASP A 27 -2.64 -9.85 16.14
CA ASP A 27 -1.27 -10.25 16.46
C ASP A 27 -0.32 -9.77 15.36
N ASN A 28 0.75 -9.13 15.81
CA ASN A 28 1.78 -8.48 15.02
C ASN A 28 2.69 -9.51 14.34
N ASN A 29 2.95 -9.33 13.04
CA ASN A 29 4.18 -9.74 12.37
C ASN A 29 4.57 -11.24 12.47
N SER A 30 3.93 -12.12 11.70
CA SER A 30 4.53 -13.42 11.37
C SER A 30 3.86 -14.09 10.17
N ASN A 31 4.38 -13.82 8.98
CA ASN A 31 4.58 -14.90 8.02
C ASN A 31 5.90 -14.67 7.29
N PRO A 32 7.04 -15.19 7.75
CA PRO A 32 8.26 -15.09 6.96
C PRO A 32 8.01 -15.76 5.61
N ASP A 33 8.31 -15.05 4.53
CA ASP A 33 8.36 -15.67 3.20
C ASP A 33 9.36 -16.85 3.30
N PRO A 34 8.94 -18.10 3.01
CA PRO A 34 9.81 -19.26 3.11
C PRO A 34 11.05 -19.17 2.21
N ASN A 35 11.08 -18.24 1.24
CA ASN A 35 12.23 -17.97 0.37
C ASN A 35 13.05 -16.73 0.77
N ASN A 36 12.66 -15.99 1.83
CA ASN A 36 13.46 -14.90 2.43
C ASN A 36 13.71 -15.15 3.93
N PRO A 37 14.59 -16.11 4.28
CA PRO A 37 15.00 -16.35 5.65
C PRO A 37 15.90 -15.25 6.25
N GLN A 38 16.26 -14.19 5.51
CA GLN A 38 17.28 -13.20 5.92
C GLN A 38 16.76 -11.92 6.61
N GLY A 39 15.45 -11.75 6.82
CA GLY A 39 14.95 -10.56 7.53
C GLY A 39 15.17 -9.24 6.79
N THR A 40 15.54 -9.28 5.50
CA THR A 40 15.60 -8.11 4.62
C THR A 40 14.20 -7.51 4.49
N PRO A 41 14.00 -6.23 4.82
CA PRO A 41 12.73 -5.53 4.61
C PRO A 41 12.29 -5.65 3.17
N TYR A 42 10.98 -5.78 2.96
CA TYR A 42 10.39 -5.70 1.63
C TYR A 42 9.02 -5.05 1.73
N MET A 43 8.46 -4.72 0.56
CA MET A 43 7.06 -4.38 0.38
C MET A 43 6.54 -5.15 -0.83
N ILE A 44 5.23 -5.35 -0.88
CA ILE A 44 4.56 -6.09 -1.95
C ILE A 44 3.31 -5.33 -2.40
N PHE A 45 3.05 -5.34 -3.69
CA PHE A 45 1.81 -4.80 -4.25
C PHE A 45 1.30 -5.66 -5.39
N THR A 46 -0.01 -5.62 -5.61
CA THR A 46 -0.69 -6.24 -6.75
C THR A 46 -1.34 -5.16 -7.62
N THR A 47 -1.36 -5.36 -8.94
CA THR A 47 -1.98 -4.45 -9.92
C THR A 47 -2.91 -5.19 -10.87
N ASP A 48 -3.94 -4.51 -11.37
CA ASP A 48 -4.80 -5.03 -12.45
C ASP A 48 -4.11 -5.06 -13.83
N LYS A 49 -2.95 -4.40 -13.97
CA LYS A 49 -2.18 -4.39 -15.22
C LYS A 49 -1.72 -5.79 -15.57
N LYS A 50 -1.75 -6.09 -16.87
CA LYS A 50 -1.36 -7.41 -17.39
C LYS A 50 0.15 -7.55 -17.47
N ALA A 51 0.65 -8.77 -17.31
CA ALA A 51 2.03 -9.10 -17.64
C ALA A 51 2.43 -8.54 -19.01
N GLY A 52 3.65 -8.04 -19.12
CA GLY A 52 4.17 -7.32 -20.27
C GLY A 52 3.86 -5.82 -20.29
N SER A 53 2.94 -5.33 -19.45
CA SER A 53 2.67 -3.88 -19.30
C SER A 53 3.79 -3.18 -18.54
N GLU A 54 3.94 -1.88 -18.75
CA GLU A 54 4.84 -1.04 -17.97
C GLU A 54 4.13 -0.42 -16.76
N ILE A 55 4.85 -0.32 -15.66
CA ILE A 55 4.54 0.52 -14.49
C ILE A 55 5.67 1.51 -14.26
N THR A 56 5.38 2.65 -13.64
CA THR A 56 6.41 3.59 -13.20
C THR A 56 6.46 3.60 -11.68
N LEU A 57 7.64 3.32 -11.12
CA LEU A 57 7.86 3.39 -9.68
C LEU A 57 8.92 4.46 -9.38
N THR A 58 8.71 5.19 -8.28
CA THR A 58 9.77 5.97 -7.65
C THR A 58 10.19 5.28 -6.38
N ILE A 59 11.46 4.86 -6.31
CA ILE A 59 12.05 4.13 -5.19
C ILE A 59 13.29 4.90 -4.75
N ASN A 60 13.40 5.22 -3.46
CA ASN A 60 14.62 5.76 -2.89
C ASN A 60 14.96 5.07 -1.57
N ALA A 61 16.25 5.06 -1.25
CA ALA A 61 16.80 4.55 0.00
C ALA A 61 17.96 5.44 0.44
N LYS A 62 18.40 5.28 1.69
CA LYS A 62 19.65 5.92 2.15
C LYS A 62 20.82 5.38 1.31
N GLU A 63 21.83 6.20 1.03
CA GLU A 63 22.95 5.82 0.16
C GLU A 63 23.60 4.47 0.55
N ALA A 64 23.78 4.23 1.85
CA ALA A 64 24.36 2.99 2.36
C ALA A 64 23.52 1.74 2.09
N ASP A 65 22.20 1.90 1.93
CA ASP A 65 21.23 0.81 1.75
C ASP A 65 20.86 0.59 0.27
N LYS A 66 21.15 1.53 -0.65
CA LYS A 66 20.74 1.46 -2.07
C LYS A 66 21.22 0.19 -2.78
N LYS A 67 22.43 -0.30 -2.44
CA LYS A 67 23.00 -1.52 -3.03
C LYS A 67 22.17 -2.78 -2.75
N ASP A 68 21.37 -2.75 -1.68
CA ASP A 68 20.54 -3.87 -1.23
C ASP A 68 19.11 -3.78 -1.77
N VAL A 69 18.77 -2.71 -2.51
CA VAL A 69 17.43 -2.49 -3.07
C VAL A 69 17.31 -3.10 -4.47
N TRP A 70 16.30 -3.93 -4.64
CA TRP A 70 15.95 -4.52 -5.93
C TRP A 70 14.45 -4.79 -6.05
N VAL A 71 13.97 -4.84 -7.28
CA VAL A 71 12.57 -5.06 -7.64
C VAL A 71 12.43 -6.45 -8.25
N ASP A 72 11.70 -7.29 -7.54
CA ASP A 72 11.33 -8.67 -7.91
C ASP A 72 10.09 -8.63 -8.80
N LEU A 73 10.30 -8.77 -10.11
CA LEU A 73 9.24 -8.59 -11.11
C LEU A 73 8.46 -9.87 -11.40
N ASN A 74 9.02 -11.03 -11.03
CA ASN A 74 8.38 -12.34 -11.19
C ASN A 74 7.86 -12.92 -9.87
N ASN A 75 8.05 -12.19 -8.76
CA ASN A 75 7.56 -12.51 -7.43
C ASN A 75 8.08 -13.86 -6.88
N ASN A 76 9.28 -14.27 -7.28
CA ASN A 76 9.88 -15.55 -6.88
C ASN A 76 10.72 -15.47 -5.58
N GLY A 77 11.02 -14.25 -5.10
CA GLY A 77 11.84 -13.99 -3.91
C GLY A 77 13.34 -14.23 -4.07
N VAL A 78 13.82 -14.47 -5.30
CA VAL A 78 15.24 -14.73 -5.62
C VAL A 78 15.67 -13.83 -6.76
N TYR A 79 16.63 -12.93 -6.48
CA TYR A 79 17.14 -12.01 -7.48
C TYR A 79 17.69 -12.73 -8.71
N ASP A 80 17.08 -12.46 -9.86
CA ASP A 80 17.49 -12.91 -11.19
C ASP A 80 17.83 -11.70 -12.06
N SER A 81 19.10 -11.52 -12.43
CA SER A 81 19.53 -10.38 -13.27
C SER A 81 18.93 -10.37 -14.68
N GLY A 82 18.36 -11.47 -15.17
CA GLY A 82 17.65 -11.51 -16.44
C GLY A 82 16.24 -10.92 -16.38
N THR A 83 15.66 -10.86 -15.18
CA THR A 83 14.25 -10.47 -14.98
C THR A 83 14.11 -9.26 -14.05
N ASP A 84 14.88 -9.21 -12.98
CA ASP A 84 14.77 -8.27 -11.88
C ASP A 84 15.72 -7.09 -12.01
N VAL A 85 15.36 -6.00 -11.33
CA VAL A 85 16.05 -4.71 -11.50
C VAL A 85 16.61 -4.24 -10.16
N ARG A 86 17.92 -3.99 -10.11
CA ARG A 86 18.55 -3.27 -8.98
C ARG A 86 18.27 -1.78 -9.09
N LEU A 87 18.18 -1.11 -7.95
CA LEU A 87 17.98 0.33 -7.93
C LEU A 87 19.16 1.06 -8.59
N SER A 88 18.91 1.63 -9.77
CA SER A 88 19.89 2.41 -10.54
C SER A 88 19.49 3.87 -10.73
N ALA A 89 18.19 4.16 -10.63
CA ALA A 89 17.62 5.50 -10.71
C ALA A 89 16.44 5.61 -9.74
N THR A 90 16.19 6.83 -9.23
CA THR A 90 15.10 7.07 -8.27
C THR A 90 13.73 6.83 -8.89
N THR A 91 13.51 7.17 -10.17
CA THR A 91 12.27 6.88 -10.89
C THR A 91 12.59 6.08 -12.14
N ALA A 92 11.90 4.96 -12.33
CA ALA A 92 12.13 4.08 -13.46
C ALA A 92 10.84 3.38 -13.90
N LYS A 93 10.83 2.92 -15.14
CA LYS A 93 9.79 2.06 -15.69
C LYS A 93 10.18 0.60 -15.50
N TYR A 94 9.20 -0.23 -15.18
CA TYR A 94 9.38 -1.66 -14.98
C TYR A 94 8.36 -2.42 -15.81
N ARG A 95 8.81 -3.43 -16.54
CA ARG A 95 7.94 -4.31 -17.32
C ARG A 95 7.51 -5.48 -16.45
N LEU A 96 6.21 -5.58 -16.20
CA LEU A 96 5.63 -6.60 -15.34
C LEU A 96 5.82 -8.01 -15.93
N GLN A 97 6.18 -8.99 -15.09
CA GLN A 97 6.09 -10.42 -15.46
C GLN A 97 4.82 -11.09 -14.93
N GLY A 98 4.20 -10.48 -13.92
CA GLY A 98 2.92 -10.89 -13.34
C GLY A 98 2.17 -9.70 -12.78
N ASP A 99 1.10 -9.95 -12.04
CA ASP A 99 0.31 -8.92 -11.37
C ASP A 99 0.89 -8.47 -10.03
N THR A 100 1.84 -9.22 -9.49
CA THR A 100 2.40 -9.03 -8.15
C THR A 100 3.90 -8.72 -8.25
N VAL A 101 4.34 -7.70 -7.52
CA VAL A 101 5.73 -7.23 -7.50
C VAL A 101 6.17 -7.05 -6.06
N ARG A 102 7.39 -7.48 -5.74
CA ARG A 102 8.05 -7.14 -4.47
C ARG A 102 9.17 -6.14 -4.70
N VAL A 103 9.36 -5.27 -3.72
CA VAL A 103 10.54 -4.40 -3.64
C VAL A 103 11.27 -4.73 -2.36
N TYR A 104 12.48 -5.27 -2.49
CA TYR A 104 13.34 -5.62 -1.38
C TYR A 104 14.27 -4.47 -1.01
N GLY A 105 14.69 -4.44 0.26
CA GLY A 105 15.61 -3.46 0.81
C GLY A 105 14.93 -2.42 1.70
N LYS A 106 15.76 -1.65 2.41
CA LYS A 106 15.33 -0.54 3.27
C LYS A 106 14.97 0.67 2.40
N VAL A 107 13.68 0.86 2.12
CA VAL A 107 13.20 1.89 1.19
C VAL A 107 12.61 3.04 1.99
N THR A 108 13.12 4.24 1.78
CA THR A 108 12.63 5.46 2.45
C THR A 108 11.56 6.18 1.65
N THR A 109 11.55 6.03 0.31
CA THR A 109 10.53 6.62 -0.57
C THR A 109 9.98 5.55 -1.50
N PHE A 110 8.66 5.39 -1.52
CA PHE A 110 7.96 4.53 -2.46
C PHE A 110 6.76 5.24 -3.06
N TYR A 111 6.83 5.56 -4.35
CA TYR A 111 5.69 6.06 -5.12
C TYR A 111 5.28 5.05 -6.19
N CYS A 112 4.03 4.62 -6.12
CA CYS A 112 3.40 3.68 -7.05
C CYS A 112 2.12 4.26 -7.67
N ASN A 113 1.98 5.59 -7.69
CA ASN A 113 0.81 6.25 -8.26
C ASN A 113 0.59 5.89 -9.74
N ASP A 114 -0.68 5.90 -10.17
CA ASP A 114 -1.08 5.70 -11.57
C ASP A 114 -0.71 4.33 -12.16
N ASN A 115 -0.73 3.27 -11.35
CA ASN A 115 -0.35 1.92 -11.76
C ASN A 115 -1.47 0.90 -11.65
N GLU A 116 -2.72 1.32 -11.43
CA GLU A 116 -3.87 0.43 -11.19
C GLU A 116 -3.64 -0.59 -10.06
N VAL A 117 -2.87 -0.19 -9.05
CA VAL A 117 -2.58 -1.02 -7.87
C VAL A 117 -3.88 -1.31 -7.12
N THR A 118 -4.12 -2.58 -6.79
CA THR A 118 -5.32 -3.04 -6.07
C THR A 118 -5.03 -3.35 -4.61
N SER A 119 -3.80 -3.75 -4.28
CA SER A 119 -3.34 -4.02 -2.92
C SER A 119 -1.92 -3.50 -2.70
N LEU A 120 -1.62 -3.09 -1.48
CA LEU A 120 -0.29 -2.62 -1.08
C LEU A 120 -0.02 -3.02 0.38
N ASP A 121 1.04 -3.79 0.60
CA ASP A 121 1.57 -4.11 1.93
C ASP A 121 2.99 -3.54 2.06
N VAL A 122 3.11 -2.54 2.94
CA VAL A 122 4.36 -1.86 3.31
C VAL A 122 4.75 -2.12 4.77
N THR A 123 4.06 -3.03 5.46
CA THR A 123 4.16 -3.23 6.92
C THR A 123 5.53 -3.72 7.38
N ARG A 124 6.33 -4.26 6.44
CA ARG A 124 7.70 -4.74 6.67
C ARG A 124 8.76 -3.71 6.33
N ASN A 125 8.40 -2.59 5.72
CA ASN A 125 9.31 -1.48 5.43
C ASN A 125 9.14 -0.37 6.47
N THR A 126 9.55 -0.66 7.71
CA THR A 126 9.33 0.22 8.87
C THR A 126 10.08 1.55 8.78
N VAL A 127 11.10 1.64 7.92
CA VAL A 127 11.90 2.85 7.64
C VAL A 127 11.28 3.75 6.56
N LEU A 128 10.09 3.43 6.06
CA LEU A 128 9.43 4.19 5.00
C LEU A 128 9.04 5.59 5.51
N GLU A 129 9.56 6.63 4.84
CA GLU A 129 9.35 8.04 5.20
C GLU A 129 8.34 8.72 4.27
N ARG A 130 8.30 8.30 2.99
CA ARG A 130 7.45 8.92 1.97
C ARG A 130 6.69 7.87 1.17
N LEU A 131 5.36 7.98 1.17
CA LEU A 131 4.48 7.09 0.43
C LEU A 131 3.51 7.87 -0.45
N ASN A 132 3.47 7.53 -1.74
CA ASN A 132 2.46 8.01 -2.67
C ASN A 132 1.84 6.82 -3.41
N MET A 133 0.56 6.60 -3.15
CA MET A 133 -0.23 5.54 -3.77
C MET A 133 -1.44 6.10 -4.50
N SER A 134 -1.47 7.41 -4.80
CA SER A 134 -2.61 8.06 -5.44
C SER A 134 -2.99 7.47 -6.80
N HIS A 135 -4.24 7.65 -7.21
CA HIS A 135 -4.72 7.23 -8.53
C HIS A 135 -4.53 5.72 -8.77
N ASN A 136 -4.92 4.93 -7.78
CA ASN A 136 -4.95 3.48 -7.83
C ASN A 136 -6.33 2.96 -7.34
N LYS A 137 -6.49 1.64 -7.23
CA LYS A 137 -7.74 0.96 -6.86
C LYS A 137 -7.70 0.37 -5.45
N ILE A 138 -6.79 0.86 -4.60
CA ILE A 138 -6.56 0.38 -3.23
C ILE A 138 -7.74 0.78 -2.34
N LYS A 139 -8.38 -0.20 -1.70
CA LYS A 139 -9.54 0.00 -0.80
C LYS A 139 -9.17 0.01 0.69
N GLU A 140 -8.06 -0.61 1.03
CA GLU A 140 -7.51 -0.69 2.39
C GLU A 140 -5.99 -0.64 2.36
N VAL A 141 -5.39 -0.09 3.42
CA VAL A 141 -3.95 -0.07 3.60
C VAL A 141 -3.63 -0.05 5.10
N ASN A 142 -2.65 -0.87 5.51
CA ASN A 142 -2.15 -0.87 6.88
C ASN A 142 -0.83 -0.09 6.95
N LEU A 143 -0.82 1.00 7.72
CA LEU A 143 0.35 1.86 7.94
C LEU A 143 0.85 1.83 9.39
N HIS A 144 0.39 0.87 10.20
CA HIS A 144 0.66 0.83 11.64
C HIS A 144 2.16 0.79 11.97
N ASN A 145 2.93 0.03 11.18
CA ASN A 145 4.36 -0.16 11.37
C ASN A 145 5.23 0.93 10.71
N ASN A 146 4.64 1.82 9.90
CA ASN A 146 5.37 2.85 9.17
C ASN A 146 5.44 4.14 10.00
N THR A 147 5.99 4.04 11.21
CA THR A 147 6.04 5.14 12.20
C THR A 147 6.92 6.30 11.75
N GLU A 148 7.82 6.05 10.78
CA GLU A 148 8.73 7.02 10.18
C GLU A 148 8.09 7.86 9.06
N LEU A 149 6.83 7.59 8.66
CA LEU A 149 6.16 8.36 7.60
C LEU A 149 6.07 9.85 7.94
N VAL A 150 6.66 10.68 7.07
CA VAL A 150 6.57 12.15 7.09
C VAL A 150 5.67 12.69 5.98
N TYR A 151 5.53 11.95 4.88
CA TYR A 151 4.72 12.30 3.72
C TYR A 151 3.83 11.14 3.30
N LEU A 152 2.52 11.40 3.18
CA LEU A 152 1.53 10.43 2.72
C LEU A 152 0.59 11.07 1.69
N LYS A 153 0.53 10.48 0.49
CA LYS A 153 -0.44 10.84 -0.55
C LYS A 153 -1.31 9.63 -0.92
N VAL A 154 -2.59 9.77 -0.65
CA VAL A 154 -3.66 8.77 -0.87
C VAL A 154 -4.79 9.32 -1.75
N SER A 155 -4.54 10.43 -2.45
CA SER A 155 -5.53 11.08 -3.32
C SER A 155 -6.11 10.14 -4.38
N ALA A 156 -7.38 10.32 -4.70
CA ALA A 156 -8.11 9.53 -5.70
C ALA A 156 -7.98 8.01 -5.48
N LEU A 157 -8.15 7.56 -4.24
CA LEU A 157 -8.29 6.15 -3.90
C LEU A 157 -9.71 5.83 -3.43
N PRO A 158 -10.22 4.61 -3.68
CA PRO A 158 -11.48 4.14 -3.11
C PRO A 158 -11.33 3.68 -1.64
N LEU A 159 -10.44 4.31 -0.85
CA LEU A 159 -10.21 3.93 0.54
C LEU A 159 -11.49 4.09 1.37
N GLU A 160 -11.80 3.09 2.18
CA GLU A 160 -12.94 3.14 3.10
C GLU A 160 -12.57 3.71 4.46
N SER A 161 -11.33 3.47 4.90
CA SER A 161 -10.79 4.02 6.12
C SER A 161 -9.26 4.13 6.04
N LEU A 162 -8.69 4.91 6.95
CA LEU A 162 -7.26 5.06 7.13
C LEU A 162 -7.01 5.34 8.61
N ASP A 163 -6.19 4.52 9.26
CA ASP A 163 -5.77 4.72 10.65
C ASP A 163 -4.36 5.31 10.68
N LEU A 164 -4.24 6.52 11.23
CA LEU A 164 -2.98 7.24 11.37
C LEU A 164 -2.50 7.33 12.83
N THR A 165 -3.03 6.47 13.71
CA THR A 165 -2.77 6.52 15.15
C THR A 165 -1.29 6.39 15.48
N THR A 166 -0.50 5.60 14.74
CA THR A 166 0.94 5.40 15.01
C THR A 166 1.86 6.30 14.17
N ASN A 167 1.35 6.95 13.11
CA ASN A 167 2.16 7.78 12.20
C ASN A 167 2.38 9.19 12.78
N LYS A 168 3.01 9.26 13.96
CA LYS A 168 3.22 10.49 14.73
C LYS A 168 4.21 11.48 14.09
N LYS A 169 4.99 11.03 13.11
CA LYS A 169 5.95 11.86 12.36
C LYS A 169 5.33 12.52 11.12
N LEU A 170 4.08 12.19 10.77
CA LEU A 170 3.45 12.66 9.53
C LEU A 170 3.33 14.19 9.52
N LYS A 171 3.92 14.85 8.52
CA LYS A 171 3.88 16.31 8.34
C LYS A 171 3.04 16.75 7.16
N GLU A 172 2.85 15.86 6.20
CA GLU A 172 2.11 16.19 4.99
C GLU A 172 1.19 15.04 4.60
N LEU A 173 -0.10 15.33 4.55
CA LEU A 173 -1.14 14.38 4.15
C LEU A 173 -1.94 14.96 2.98
N ARG A 174 -2.01 14.21 1.88
CA ARG A 174 -2.83 14.56 0.71
C ARG A 174 -3.86 13.47 0.43
N PHE A 175 -5.15 13.81 0.45
CA PHE A 175 -6.24 12.85 0.21
C PHE A 175 -7.34 13.38 -0.71
N ASN A 176 -7.02 14.31 -1.61
CA ASN A 176 -7.99 14.88 -2.56
C ASN A 176 -8.84 13.77 -3.22
N LEU A 177 -10.16 13.98 -3.30
CA LEU A 177 -11.14 13.03 -3.85
C LEU A 177 -11.19 11.64 -3.17
N THR A 178 -10.73 11.51 -1.92
CA THR A 178 -10.68 10.22 -1.20
C THR A 178 -11.64 10.18 -0.01
N PHE A 179 -11.62 11.22 0.83
CA PHE A 179 -12.40 11.25 2.07
C PHE A 179 -13.31 12.48 2.15
N SER A 180 -14.53 12.26 2.62
CA SER A 180 -15.53 13.25 2.99
C SER A 180 -16.50 12.64 4.01
N GLY A 181 -17.33 13.47 4.62
CA GLY A 181 -18.33 13.12 5.64
C GLY A 181 -17.74 12.32 6.80
N GLU A 182 -18.45 11.26 7.19
CA GLU A 182 -18.04 10.39 8.29
C GLU A 182 -16.68 9.72 8.05
N LYS A 183 -16.30 9.44 6.79
CA LYS A 183 -14.96 8.89 6.49
C LYS A 183 -13.87 9.88 6.88
N LEU A 184 -14.03 11.15 6.50
CA LEU A 184 -13.07 12.20 6.83
C LEU A 184 -13.00 12.42 8.35
N LYS A 185 -14.15 12.49 9.03
CA LYS A 185 -14.22 12.61 10.50
C LYS A 185 -13.49 11.47 11.21
N LYS A 186 -13.67 10.23 10.76
CA LYS A 186 -13.00 9.05 11.32
C LYS A 186 -11.48 9.13 11.18
N ILE A 187 -10.97 9.62 10.06
CA ILE A 187 -9.52 9.72 9.86
C ILE A 187 -8.95 10.83 10.74
N VAL A 188 -9.59 12.00 10.76
CA VAL A 188 -9.18 13.13 11.60
C VAL A 188 -9.12 12.75 13.08
N SER A 189 -9.99 11.85 13.56
CA SER A 189 -9.93 11.40 14.96
C SER A 189 -8.65 10.61 15.29
N THR A 190 -8.11 9.84 14.33
CA THR A 190 -6.86 9.06 14.49
C THR A 190 -5.59 9.91 14.33
N MET A 191 -5.71 11.09 13.72
CA MET A 191 -4.57 11.97 13.48
C MET A 191 -4.00 12.53 14.80
N HIS A 192 -2.68 12.61 14.87
CA HIS A 192 -1.96 13.21 15.99
C HIS A 192 -2.08 14.74 15.99
N GLU A 193 -1.86 15.37 17.14
CA GLU A 193 -1.65 16.82 17.23
C GLU A 193 -0.30 17.15 16.59
N ASN A 194 -0.30 17.99 15.56
CA ASN A 194 0.86 18.26 14.73
C ASN A 194 1.31 19.71 14.87
N GLY A 195 2.50 19.96 15.41
CA GLY A 195 3.06 21.31 15.55
C GLY A 195 3.50 21.97 14.23
N GLY A 196 2.65 21.99 13.19
CA GLY A 196 2.90 22.73 11.93
C GLY A 196 2.87 21.93 10.62
N GLY A 197 2.30 20.72 10.60
CA GLY A 197 2.10 19.99 9.33
C GLY A 197 0.86 20.44 8.54
N THR A 198 0.76 20.02 7.29
CA THR A 198 -0.29 20.44 6.35
C THR A 198 -1.09 19.26 5.83
N VAL A 199 -2.42 19.38 5.87
CA VAL A 199 -3.35 18.50 5.17
C VAL A 199 -3.83 19.19 3.91
N TYR A 200 -3.70 18.54 2.76
CA TYR A 200 -4.24 19.05 1.50
C TYR A 200 -5.49 18.27 1.07
N MET A 201 -6.57 19.02 0.83
CA MET A 201 -7.85 18.46 0.41
C MET A 201 -8.57 19.38 -0.57
N ASN A 202 -9.62 18.86 -1.23
CA ASN A 202 -10.41 19.60 -2.19
C ASN A 202 -11.10 20.82 -1.53
N PRO A 203 -11.07 22.02 -2.14
CA PRO A 203 -11.80 23.18 -1.61
C PRO A 203 -13.31 22.96 -1.44
N ARG A 204 -13.91 22.06 -2.24
CA ARG A 204 -15.34 21.67 -2.08
C ARG A 204 -15.63 20.97 -0.75
N ILE A 205 -14.62 20.36 -0.12
CA ILE A 205 -14.72 19.76 1.21
C ILE A 205 -14.58 20.86 2.27
N THR A 206 -13.56 21.71 2.16
CA THR A 206 -13.26 22.75 3.17
C THR A 206 -14.35 23.81 3.29
N ASN A 207 -15.09 24.06 2.20
CA ASN A 207 -16.14 25.08 2.15
C ASN A 207 -17.54 24.51 2.46
N ASN A 208 -17.64 23.23 2.80
CA ASN A 208 -18.90 22.58 3.12
C ASN A 208 -19.23 22.75 4.61
N GLU A 209 -20.41 23.32 4.93
CA GLU A 209 -20.83 23.53 6.33
C GLU A 209 -20.91 22.21 7.11
N LYS A 210 -21.20 21.07 6.45
CA LYS A 210 -21.21 19.74 7.07
C LYS A 210 -19.83 19.30 7.58
N GLU A 211 -18.75 19.86 7.03
CA GLU A 211 -17.37 19.51 7.35
C GLU A 211 -16.72 20.48 8.35
N LYS A 212 -17.39 21.58 8.69
CA LYS A 212 -16.83 22.66 9.50
C LYS A 212 -16.30 22.19 10.85
N GLN A 213 -17.01 21.28 11.51
CA GLN A 213 -16.55 20.69 12.77
C GLN A 213 -15.29 19.83 12.59
N THR A 214 -15.21 19.07 11.49
CA THR A 214 -14.03 18.28 11.14
C THR A 214 -12.83 19.19 10.87
N MET A 215 -13.04 20.29 10.15
CA MET A 215 -11.99 21.30 9.91
C MET A 215 -11.54 21.97 11.22
N GLN A 216 -12.46 22.28 12.12
CA GLN A 216 -12.11 22.82 13.43
C GLN A 216 -11.29 21.82 14.26
N THR A 217 -11.62 20.52 14.17
CA THR A 217 -10.87 19.46 14.84
C THR A 217 -9.43 19.37 14.31
N LEU A 218 -9.23 19.48 12.99
CA LEU A 218 -7.89 19.57 12.39
C LEU A 218 -7.10 20.77 12.90
N LYS A 219 -7.72 21.96 12.95
CA LYS A 219 -7.11 23.19 13.46
C LYS A 219 -6.74 23.08 14.95
N ASN A 220 -7.61 22.48 15.77
CA ASN A 220 -7.34 22.22 17.18
C ASN A 220 -6.16 21.25 17.37
N LYS A 221 -6.02 20.28 16.45
CA LYS A 221 -4.85 19.41 16.33
C LYS A 221 -3.64 20.10 15.67
N LYS A 222 -3.67 21.43 15.48
CA LYS A 222 -2.60 22.28 14.94
C LYS A 222 -2.19 21.97 13.48
N TRP A 223 -3.04 21.28 12.73
CA TRP A 223 -2.82 21.07 11.29
C TRP A 223 -3.23 22.31 10.48
N THR A 224 -2.35 22.71 9.56
CA THR A 224 -2.69 23.66 8.50
C THR A 224 -3.54 22.96 7.45
N ILE A 225 -4.57 23.63 6.94
CA ILE A 225 -5.40 23.13 5.85
C ILE A 225 -4.94 23.84 4.58
N GLY A 226 -4.31 23.08 3.68
CA GLY A 226 -3.91 23.52 2.35
C GLY A 226 -4.93 23.10 1.30
N HIS A 227 -4.88 23.77 0.15
CA HIS A 227 -5.71 23.46 -1.00
C HIS A 227 -4.83 22.84 -2.09
N CYS A 228 -5.28 21.71 -2.66
CA CYS A 228 -4.76 21.25 -3.93
C CYS A 228 -5.55 21.93 -5.05
N GLU A 229 -4.85 22.40 -6.08
CA GLU A 229 -5.44 22.64 -7.40
C GLU A 229 -5.94 21.33 -8.02
#